data_AF-A0A917F6W5-F1
#
_entry.id   AF-A0A917F6W5-F1
#
_cell.length_a   1.000
_cell.length_b   1.000
_cell.length_c   1.000
_cell.angle_alpha   90.00
_cell.angle_beta   90.00
_cell.angle_gamma   90.00
#
_symmetry.space_group_name_H-M   'P 1'
#
loop_
_entity.id
_entity.type
_entity.pdbx_description
1 polymer ?
#
loop_
_entity_poly.entity_id
_entity_poly.type
_entity_poly.pdbx_seq_one_letter_code
_entity_poly.pdbx_strand_id
1 'polypeptide(L)'
;MDEQGEWLSITDAAARLTAAGDAVDRSTLSRYLKQHGEALPLRAAGKSNLVEFGALQQHRQENIRIRSMPAEVRPAPGRAVAAPAPGRFVGSQADGAARKVQADAEMREMDLSLRRKELVPAIEVDRAGRSAVALMQSAYEQALESEASSASLKYGWDERTLRIVLKQLVRKGLEAFNRELLKSIDTMTRSEEGTAGQPD
;
A
#
# COMPACT_ATOMS: atom_id res chain seq x y z
N MET A 1 -14.95 -19.08 -13.09
CA MET A 1 -13.95 -20.04 -12.58
C MET A 1 -14.06 -19.95 -11.09
N ASP A 2 -14.42 -21.05 -10.46
CA ASP A 2 -14.84 -21.09 -9.06
C ASP A 2 -13.70 -20.74 -8.11
N GLU A 3 -13.70 -19.53 -7.58
CA GLU A 3 -12.90 -19.14 -6.40
C GLU A 3 -13.51 -19.80 -5.17
N GLN A 4 -13.36 -21.11 -5.06
CA GLN A 4 -13.57 -21.83 -3.81
C GLN A 4 -12.42 -21.42 -2.90
N GLY A 5 -12.64 -20.35 -2.12
CA GLY A 5 -11.70 -19.88 -1.10
C GLY A 5 -11.16 -21.07 -0.30
N GLU A 6 -9.86 -21.29 -0.38
CA GLU A 6 -9.24 -22.49 0.18
C GLU A 6 -9.16 -22.35 1.71
N TRP A 7 -10.04 -23.05 2.42
CA TRP A 7 -10.11 -23.04 3.87
C TRP A 7 -9.10 -24.03 4.45
N LEU A 8 -8.04 -23.52 5.05
CA LEU A 8 -6.95 -24.31 5.61
C LEU A 8 -6.97 -24.25 7.14
N SER A 9 -6.48 -25.31 7.78
CA SER A 9 -6.19 -25.26 9.21
C SER A 9 -5.06 -24.27 9.48
N ILE A 10 -4.98 -23.70 10.69
CA ILE A 10 -3.91 -22.76 11.07
C ILE A 10 -2.51 -23.38 10.84
N THR A 11 -2.37 -24.69 11.05
CA THR A 11 -1.09 -25.39 10.84
C THR A 11 -0.74 -25.45 9.35
N ASP A 12 -1.71 -25.80 8.50
CA ASP A 12 -1.48 -25.93 7.05
C ASP A 12 -1.30 -24.56 6.38
N ALA A 13 -2.03 -23.55 6.86
CA ALA A 13 -1.87 -22.16 6.43
C ALA A 13 -0.47 -21.63 6.77
N ALA A 14 0.06 -21.93 7.96
CA ALA A 14 1.42 -21.53 8.35
C ALA A 14 2.50 -22.20 7.49
N ALA A 15 2.35 -23.51 7.21
CA ALA A 15 3.27 -24.24 6.34
C ALA A 15 3.26 -23.68 4.90
N ARG A 16 2.08 -23.32 4.40
CA ARG A 16 1.92 -22.78 3.05
C ARG A 16 2.39 -21.34 2.92
N LEU A 17 2.18 -20.49 3.94
CA LEU A 17 2.77 -19.15 4.00
C LEU A 17 4.29 -19.23 4.01
N THR A 18 4.85 -20.17 4.78
CA THR A 18 6.31 -20.41 4.83
C THR A 18 6.84 -20.87 3.47
N ALA A 19 6.13 -21.77 2.77
CA ALA A 19 6.48 -22.20 1.42
C ALA A 19 6.38 -21.05 0.38
N ALA A 20 5.49 -20.08 0.61
CA ALA A 20 5.33 -18.89 -0.21
C ALA A 20 6.32 -17.75 0.11
N GLY A 21 7.26 -17.98 1.04
CA GLY A 21 8.31 -17.03 1.42
C GLY A 21 8.02 -16.17 2.65
N ASP A 22 6.88 -16.39 3.34
CA ASP A 22 6.54 -15.74 4.62
C ASP A 22 6.71 -16.76 5.76
N ALA A 23 7.92 -16.84 6.33
CA ALA A 23 8.26 -17.78 7.38
C ALA A 23 7.50 -17.46 8.69
N VAL A 24 6.49 -18.27 9.01
CA VAL A 24 5.58 -18.03 10.14
C VAL A 24 5.29 -19.32 10.89
N ASP A 25 5.53 -19.28 12.20
CA ASP A 25 5.15 -20.37 13.10
C ASP A 25 3.65 -20.36 13.45
N ARG A 26 3.11 -21.54 13.74
CA ARG A 26 1.70 -21.74 14.14
C ARG A 26 1.25 -20.83 15.28
N SER A 27 2.10 -20.61 16.28
CA SER A 27 1.83 -19.75 17.44
C SER A 27 1.71 -18.28 17.05
N THR A 28 2.62 -17.81 16.19
CA THR A 28 2.63 -16.47 15.62
C THR A 28 1.39 -16.22 14.77
N LEU A 29 1.02 -17.19 13.92
CA LEU A 29 -0.19 -17.10 13.12
C LEU A 29 -1.46 -17.10 13.98
N SER A 30 -1.53 -17.93 15.03
CA SER A 30 -2.67 -17.94 15.95
C SER A 30 -2.83 -16.61 16.70
N ARG A 31 -1.73 -15.96 17.09
CA ARG A 31 -1.76 -14.64 17.72
C ARG A 31 -2.24 -13.56 16.74
N TYR A 32 -1.72 -13.61 15.51
CA TYR A 32 -2.09 -12.70 14.44
C TYR A 32 -3.59 -12.77 14.12
N LEU A 33 -4.15 -13.98 14.01
CA LEU A 33 -5.58 -14.21 13.79
C LEU A 33 -6.46 -13.73 14.96
N LYS A 34 -5.97 -13.77 16.19
CA LYS A 34 -6.68 -13.18 17.35
C LYS A 34 -6.67 -11.66 17.33
N GLN A 35 -5.59 -11.06 16.86
CA GLN A 35 -5.43 -9.61 16.78
C GLN A 35 -6.23 -9.00 15.62
N HIS A 36 -6.34 -9.72 14.50
CA HIS A 36 -7.04 -9.28 13.28
C HIS A 36 -8.32 -10.08 13.01
N GLY A 37 -8.95 -10.62 14.05
CA GLY A 37 -10.10 -11.51 13.94
C GLY A 37 -11.37 -10.85 13.40
N GLU A 38 -11.47 -9.52 13.44
CA GLU A 38 -12.60 -8.77 12.84
C GLU A 38 -12.43 -8.55 11.33
N ALA A 39 -11.20 -8.60 10.82
CA ALA A 39 -10.87 -8.33 9.42
C ALA A 39 -10.66 -9.61 8.59
N LEU A 40 -10.49 -10.76 9.23
CA LEU A 40 -10.21 -12.04 8.57
C LEU A 40 -11.37 -13.03 8.71
N PRO A 41 -11.81 -13.66 7.61
CA PRO A 41 -12.85 -14.66 7.65
C PRO A 41 -12.35 -15.93 8.36
N LEU A 42 -12.91 -16.17 9.55
CA LEU A 42 -12.60 -17.31 10.41
C LEU A 42 -13.80 -18.25 10.50
N ARG A 43 -13.60 -19.53 10.24
CA ARG A 43 -14.64 -20.56 10.37
C ARG A 43 -14.24 -21.60 11.41
N ALA A 44 -15.09 -21.82 12.41
CA ALA A 44 -14.88 -22.91 13.35
C ALA A 44 -15.25 -24.26 12.70
N ALA A 45 -14.33 -25.21 12.66
CA ALA A 45 -14.57 -26.59 12.25
C ALA A 45 -14.17 -27.53 13.39
N GLY A 46 -15.14 -27.84 14.26
CA GLY A 46 -14.92 -28.72 15.42
C GLY A 46 -13.90 -28.16 16.41
N LYS A 47 -12.75 -28.83 16.55
CA LYS A 47 -11.66 -28.44 17.47
C LYS A 47 -10.62 -27.49 16.85
N SER A 48 -10.78 -27.12 15.58
CA SER A 48 -9.83 -26.30 14.82
C SER A 48 -10.53 -25.13 14.15
N ASN A 49 -9.85 -23.98 14.11
CA ASN A 49 -10.27 -22.85 13.30
C ASN A 49 -9.67 -23.00 11.89
N LEU A 50 -10.52 -22.86 10.89
CA LEU A 50 -10.16 -22.77 9.49
C LEU A 50 -10.05 -21.29 9.10
N VAL A 51 -9.07 -21.00 8.27
CA VAL A 51 -8.80 -19.68 7.75
C VAL A 51 -8.79 -19.76 6.23
N GLU A 52 -9.41 -18.79 5.59
CA GLU A 52 -9.32 -18.65 4.13
C GLU A 52 -7.93 -18.17 3.73
N PHE A 53 -7.22 -18.99 2.95
CA PHE A 53 -5.81 -18.74 2.62
C PHE A 53 -5.60 -17.46 1.79
N GLY A 54 -6.48 -17.20 0.82
CA GLY A 54 -6.38 -16.03 -0.05
C GLY A 54 -6.51 -14.71 0.72
N ALA A 55 -7.54 -14.60 1.56
CA ALA A 55 -7.76 -13.43 2.42
C ALA A 55 -6.61 -13.24 3.42
N LEU A 56 -6.09 -14.33 4.00
CA LEU A 56 -4.95 -14.29 4.92
C LEU A 56 -3.66 -13.78 4.25
N GLN A 57 -3.36 -14.27 3.05
CA GLN A 57 -2.17 -13.87 2.31
C GLN A 57 -2.22 -12.38 1.93
N GLN A 58 -3.35 -11.92 1.39
CA GLN A 58 -3.55 -10.53 1.01
C GLN A 58 -3.42 -9.60 2.22
N HIS A 59 -4.15 -9.90 3.30
CA HIS A 59 -4.11 -9.08 4.51
C HIS A 59 -2.70 -9.00 5.12
N ARG A 60 -1.92 -10.08 5.06
CA ARG A 60 -0.53 -10.09 5.53
C ARG A 60 0.40 -9.29 4.62
N GLN A 61 0.22 -9.32 3.31
CA GLN A 61 0.98 -8.47 2.38
C GLN A 61 0.70 -6.97 2.60
N GLU A 62 -0.53 -6.62 2.93
CA GLU A 62 -0.95 -5.24 3.20
C GLU A 62 -0.46 -4.73 4.56
N ASN A 63 -0.50 -5.58 5.60
CA ASN A 63 -0.24 -5.15 6.98
C ASN A 63 1.18 -5.42 7.48
N ILE A 64 1.92 -6.36 6.87
CA ILE A 64 3.25 -6.73 7.33
C ILE A 64 4.26 -6.19 6.34
N ARG A 65 5.03 -5.18 6.79
CA ARG A 65 6.31 -4.83 6.16
C ARG A 65 7.22 -6.06 6.29
N ILE A 66 7.28 -6.87 5.24
CA ILE A 66 8.20 -7.99 5.12
C ILE A 66 9.62 -7.41 5.11
N ARG A 67 10.23 -7.30 6.30
CA ARG A 67 11.69 -7.26 6.38
C ARG A 67 12.13 -8.69 6.09
N SER A 68 12.68 -8.91 4.90
CA SER A 68 13.43 -10.14 4.62
C SER A 68 14.45 -10.33 5.73
N MET A 69 14.18 -11.24 6.67
CA MET A 69 15.18 -11.66 7.62
C MET A 69 16.21 -12.48 6.84
N PRO A 70 17.51 -12.13 6.89
CA PRO A 70 18.54 -13.01 6.37
C PRO A 70 18.51 -14.33 7.16
N ALA A 71 18.68 -15.42 6.42
CA ALA A 71 18.69 -16.79 6.91
C ALA A 71 19.47 -16.95 8.23
N GLU A 72 18.90 -17.73 9.15
CA GLU A 72 19.47 -18.06 10.45
C GLU A 72 20.94 -18.45 10.36
N VAL A 73 21.82 -17.59 10.85
CA VAL A 73 23.17 -17.97 11.24
C VAL A 73 23.09 -18.63 12.60
N ARG A 74 23.23 -19.95 12.61
CA ARG A 74 23.35 -20.81 13.78
C ARG A 74 24.48 -20.30 14.70
N PRO A 75 24.23 -19.90 15.97
CA PRO A 75 25.29 -19.42 16.83
C PRO A 75 26.11 -20.59 17.39
N ALA A 76 27.44 -20.47 17.31
CA ALA A 76 28.39 -21.32 18.01
C ALA A 76 28.27 -21.13 19.54
N PRO A 77 28.56 -22.15 20.37
CA PRO A 77 28.37 -22.06 21.81
C PRO A 77 29.54 -21.30 22.43
N GLY A 78 29.28 -20.15 23.04
CA GLY A 78 30.29 -19.50 23.88
C GLY A 78 30.25 -17.98 23.94
N ARG A 79 29.18 -17.41 24.49
CA ARG A 79 29.26 -16.21 25.36
C ARG A 79 27.88 -15.96 25.95
N ALA A 80 27.78 -16.01 27.28
CA ALA A 80 26.59 -15.59 28.00
C ALA A 80 26.41 -14.08 27.80
N VAL A 81 25.56 -13.70 26.84
CA VAL A 81 24.96 -12.38 26.78
C VAL A 81 23.68 -12.48 27.59
N ALA A 82 23.62 -11.76 28.70
CA ALA A 82 22.44 -11.67 29.54
C ALA A 82 21.25 -11.24 28.66
N ALA A 83 20.24 -12.10 28.56
CA ALA A 83 18.98 -11.77 27.92
C ALA A 83 18.37 -10.55 28.67
N PRO A 84 17.85 -9.53 27.97
CA PRO A 84 17.03 -8.54 28.64
C PRO A 84 15.83 -9.30 29.22
N ALA A 85 15.69 -9.23 30.54
CA ALA A 85 14.52 -9.76 31.23
C ALA A 85 13.24 -9.23 30.55
N PRO A 86 12.17 -10.02 30.45
CA PRO A 86 10.91 -9.53 29.90
C PRO A 86 10.46 -8.36 30.77
N GLY A 87 10.56 -7.14 30.22
CA GLY A 87 10.16 -5.92 30.90
C GLY A 87 8.72 -6.07 31.35
N ARG A 88 8.52 -6.16 32.66
CA ARG A 88 7.20 -5.99 33.26
C ARG A 88 6.68 -4.64 32.78
N PHE A 89 5.54 -4.67 32.10
CA PHE A 89 4.79 -3.48 31.70
C PHE A 89 4.58 -2.59 32.93
N VAL A 90 5.34 -1.48 33.00
CA VAL A 90 5.16 -0.41 34.01
C VAL A 90 4.13 0.58 33.46
N GLY A 91 2.96 0.08 33.10
CA GLY A 91 1.79 0.89 32.79
C GLY A 91 0.69 0.43 33.74
N SER A 92 0.15 1.34 34.52
CA SER A 92 -1.02 1.03 35.34
C SER A 92 -2.19 0.68 34.41
N GLN A 93 -3.18 -0.11 34.84
CA GLN A 93 -4.37 -0.36 34.03
C GLN A 93 -5.07 0.95 33.61
N ALA A 94 -4.89 2.03 34.38
CA ALA A 94 -5.37 3.37 34.04
C ALA A 94 -4.66 3.97 32.80
N ASP A 95 -3.37 3.71 32.60
CA ASP A 95 -2.64 4.16 31.40
C ASP A 95 -3.10 3.42 30.14
N GLY A 96 -3.45 2.14 30.27
CA GLY A 96 -4.05 1.37 29.18
C GLY A 96 -5.44 1.89 28.79
N ALA A 97 -6.26 2.22 29.78
CA ALA A 97 -7.59 2.80 29.57
C ALA A 97 -7.52 4.19 28.93
N ALA A 98 -6.60 5.05 29.38
CA ALA A 98 -6.40 6.39 28.83
C ALA A 98 -5.98 6.34 27.35
N ARG A 99 -5.07 5.43 26.97
CA ARG A 99 -4.67 5.24 25.57
C ARG A 99 -5.81 4.73 24.70
N LYS A 100 -6.66 3.85 25.24
CA LYS A 100 -7.84 3.36 24.51
C LYS A 100 -8.86 4.47 24.29
N VAL A 101 -9.13 5.28 25.32
CA VAL A 101 -10.05 6.44 25.20
C VAL A 101 -9.51 7.46 24.20
N GLN A 102 -8.20 7.70 24.20
CA GLN A 102 -7.55 8.60 23.24
C GLN A 102 -7.68 8.06 21.80
N ALA A 103 -7.38 6.78 21.57
CA ALA A 103 -7.53 6.17 20.25
C ALA A 103 -9.00 6.19 19.78
N ASP A 104 -9.96 5.92 20.68
CA ASP A 104 -11.38 5.99 20.37
C ASP A 104 -11.84 7.43 20.08
N ALA A 105 -11.20 8.43 20.67
CA ALA A 105 -11.46 9.84 20.38
C ALA A 105 -10.92 10.24 19.01
N GLU A 106 -9.68 9.85 18.69
CA GLU A 106 -9.04 10.09 17.38
C GLU A 106 -9.81 9.42 16.24
N MET A 107 -10.29 8.19 16.42
CA MET A 107 -11.12 7.52 15.41
C MET A 107 -12.45 8.24 15.17
N ARG A 108 -13.10 8.75 16.24
CA ARG A 108 -14.33 9.54 16.09
C ARG A 108 -14.08 10.87 15.39
N GLU A 109 -12.93 11.50 15.64
CA GLU A 109 -12.55 12.73 14.96
C GLU A 109 -12.32 12.49 13.46
N MET A 110 -11.59 11.43 13.10
CA MET A 110 -11.43 11.04 11.69
C MET A 110 -12.77 10.75 11.00
N ASP A 111 -13.69 10.04 11.66
CA ASP A 111 -15.03 9.78 11.14
C ASP A 111 -15.85 11.06 10.94
N LEU A 112 -15.75 12.02 11.87
CA LEU A 112 -16.40 13.33 11.74
C LEU A 112 -15.82 14.14 10.57
N SER A 113 -14.50 14.14 10.40
CA SER A 113 -13.83 14.84 9.28
C SER A 113 -14.13 14.18 7.93
N LEU A 114 -14.25 12.85 7.87
CA LEU A 114 -14.74 12.15 6.68
C LEU A 114 -16.18 12.57 6.33
N ARG A 115 -17.07 12.66 7.32
CA ARG A 115 -18.46 13.12 7.10
C ARG A 115 -18.53 14.60 6.68
N ARG A 116 -17.61 15.43 7.16
CA ARG A 116 -17.45 16.83 6.76
C ARG A 116 -16.76 17.00 5.41
N LYS A 117 -16.28 15.92 4.79
CA LYS A 117 -15.52 15.91 3.53
C LYS A 117 -14.21 16.70 3.60
N GLU A 118 -13.62 16.77 4.80
CA GLU A 118 -12.30 17.38 5.02
C GLU A 118 -11.17 16.38 4.71
N LEU A 119 -11.49 15.08 4.65
CA LEU A 119 -10.56 14.00 4.32
C LEU A 119 -11.01 13.27 3.06
N VAL A 120 -10.08 13.02 2.14
CA VAL A 120 -10.30 12.18 0.96
C VAL A 120 -9.45 10.91 1.11
N PRO A 121 -10.04 9.71 0.99
CA PRO A 121 -9.28 8.47 1.04
C PRO A 121 -8.19 8.44 -0.04
N ALA A 122 -6.97 8.01 0.33
CA ALA A 122 -5.84 7.94 -0.60
C ALA A 122 -6.14 7.09 -1.86
N ILE A 123 -6.94 6.02 -1.70
CA ILE A 123 -7.35 5.16 -2.83
C ILE A 123 -8.26 5.89 -3.83
N GLU A 124 -9.08 6.83 -3.37
CA GLU A 124 -9.92 7.63 -4.26
C GLU A 124 -9.06 8.58 -5.07
N VAL A 125 -8.06 9.21 -4.44
CA VAL A 125 -7.10 10.08 -5.12
C VAL A 125 -6.27 9.31 -6.15
N ASP A 126 -5.75 8.12 -5.81
CA ASP A 126 -4.99 7.28 -6.75
C ASP A 126 -5.87 6.87 -7.95
N ARG A 127 -7.10 6.41 -7.70
CA ARG A 127 -8.04 6.03 -8.77
C ARG A 127 -8.39 7.21 -9.66
N ALA A 128 -8.70 8.37 -9.08
CA ALA A 128 -9.01 9.59 -9.80
C ALA A 128 -7.80 10.05 -10.64
N GLY A 129 -6.59 10.00 -10.07
CA GLY A 129 -5.35 10.32 -10.75
C GLY A 129 -5.10 9.44 -11.97
N ARG A 130 -5.21 8.12 -11.84
CA ARG A 130 -5.06 7.18 -12.97
C ARG A 130 -6.11 7.42 -14.06
N SER A 131 -7.34 7.68 -13.65
CA SER A 131 -8.44 7.95 -14.58
C SER A 131 -8.21 9.26 -15.34
N ALA A 132 -7.76 10.31 -14.65
CA ALA A 132 -7.43 11.59 -15.26
C ALA A 132 -6.28 11.48 -16.27
N VAL A 133 -5.22 10.72 -15.95
CA VAL A 133 -4.10 10.47 -16.88
C VAL A 133 -4.58 9.72 -18.13
N ALA A 134 -5.44 8.71 -17.97
CA ALA A 134 -5.99 7.97 -19.11
C ALA A 134 -6.85 8.86 -20.02
N LEU A 135 -7.73 9.69 -19.42
CA LEU A 135 -8.54 10.65 -20.17
C LEU A 135 -7.67 11.67 -20.91
N MET A 136 -6.66 12.21 -20.25
CA MET A 136 -5.70 13.14 -20.85
C MET A 136 -4.99 12.50 -22.05
N GLN A 137 -4.52 11.25 -21.92
CA GLN A 137 -3.88 10.53 -23.02
C GLN A 137 -4.83 10.34 -24.21
N SER A 138 -6.07 9.91 -23.97
CA SER A 138 -7.07 9.78 -25.05
C SER A 138 -7.37 11.11 -25.75
N ALA A 139 -7.47 12.20 -24.99
CA ALA A 139 -7.72 13.52 -25.54
C ALA A 139 -6.53 14.01 -26.40
N TYR A 140 -5.29 13.75 -25.97
CA TYR A 140 -4.10 14.04 -26.76
C TYR A 140 -4.06 13.27 -28.07
N GLU A 141 -4.41 11.98 -28.06
CA GLU A 141 -4.44 11.17 -29.28
C GLU A 141 -5.48 11.69 -30.28
N GLN A 142 -6.67 12.05 -29.80
CA GLN A 142 -7.72 12.63 -30.64
C GLN A 142 -7.31 14.00 -31.22
N ALA A 143 -6.70 14.86 -30.40
CA ALA A 143 -6.21 16.16 -30.85
C ALA A 143 -5.08 16.02 -31.89
N LEU A 144 -4.16 15.07 -31.67
CA LEU A 144 -3.09 14.75 -32.61
C LEU A 144 -3.62 14.33 -33.98
N GLU A 145 -4.65 13.49 -33.99
CA GLU A 145 -5.24 12.98 -35.21
C GLU A 145 -5.88 14.10 -36.03
N SER A 146 -6.62 14.98 -35.36
CA SER A 146 -7.19 16.19 -35.97
C SER A 146 -6.10 17.12 -36.52
N GLU A 147 -5.02 17.33 -35.77
CA GLU A 147 -3.95 18.25 -36.17
C GLU A 147 -3.11 17.68 -37.33
N ALA A 148 -2.83 16.38 -37.33
CA ALA A 148 -2.13 15.71 -38.43
C ALA A 148 -2.92 15.82 -39.74
N SER A 149 -4.25 15.63 -39.66
CA SER A 149 -5.14 15.79 -40.81
C SER A 149 -5.17 17.24 -41.31
N SER A 150 -5.27 18.22 -40.41
CA SER A 150 -5.23 19.65 -40.75
C SER A 150 -3.89 20.06 -41.40
N ALA A 151 -2.77 19.58 -40.85
CA ALA A 151 -1.44 19.88 -41.36
C ALA A 151 -1.16 19.22 -42.72
N SER A 152 -1.65 17.99 -42.92
CA SER A 152 -1.59 17.32 -44.23
C SER A 152 -2.32 18.12 -45.31
N LEU A 153 -3.54 18.58 -45.02
CA LEU A 153 -4.34 19.37 -45.95
C LEU A 153 -3.72 20.75 -46.25
N LYS A 154 -3.16 21.43 -45.24
CA LYS A 154 -2.60 22.78 -45.39
C LYS A 154 -1.24 22.80 -46.06
N TYR A 155 -0.38 21.84 -45.74
CA TYR A 155 1.03 21.86 -46.12
C TYR A 155 1.43 20.75 -47.10
N GLY A 156 0.49 19.86 -47.46
CA GLY A 156 0.73 18.74 -48.38
C GLY A 156 1.67 17.67 -47.81
N TRP A 157 1.82 17.63 -46.49
CA TRP A 157 2.68 16.67 -45.81
C TRP A 157 2.03 15.29 -45.70
N ASP A 158 2.84 14.23 -45.73
CA ASP A 158 2.33 12.88 -45.50
C ASP A 158 1.78 12.73 -44.07
N GLU A 159 0.47 12.46 -43.99
CA GLU A 159 -0.27 12.34 -42.75
C GLU A 159 0.28 11.23 -41.85
N ARG A 160 0.74 10.12 -42.44
CA ARG A 160 1.33 9.01 -41.68
C ARG A 160 2.62 9.43 -40.98
N THR A 161 3.51 10.11 -41.71
CA THR A 161 4.76 10.63 -41.16
C THR A 161 4.49 11.69 -40.09
N LEU A 162 3.53 12.59 -40.32
CA LEU A 162 3.11 13.60 -39.33
C LEU A 162 2.62 12.96 -38.02
N ARG A 163 1.72 11.97 -38.09
CA ARG A 163 1.23 11.25 -36.90
C ARG A 163 2.38 10.66 -36.10
N ILE A 164 3.38 10.05 -36.76
CA ILE A 164 4.54 9.44 -36.09
C ILE A 164 5.38 10.50 -35.37
N VAL A 165 5.72 11.60 -36.06
CA VAL A 165 6.55 12.67 -35.49
C VAL A 165 5.85 13.33 -34.31
N LEU A 166 4.57 13.66 -34.46
CA LEU A 166 3.80 14.33 -33.41
C LEU A 166 3.59 13.41 -32.18
N LYS A 167 3.36 12.10 -32.38
CA LYS A 167 3.34 11.12 -31.27
C LYS A 167 4.68 11.06 -30.54
N GLN A 168 5.81 11.09 -31.26
CA GLN A 168 7.13 11.14 -30.64
C GLN A 168 7.35 12.43 -29.84
N LEU A 169 6.87 13.57 -30.36
CA LEU A 169 6.95 14.86 -29.68
C LEU A 169 6.16 14.84 -28.37
N VAL A 170 4.93 14.32 -28.38
CA VAL A 170 4.10 14.18 -27.17
C VAL A 170 4.78 13.29 -26.14
N ARG A 171 5.38 12.16 -26.55
CA ARG A 171 6.11 11.28 -25.63
C ARG A 171 7.27 12.01 -24.94
N LYS A 172 8.09 12.74 -25.68
CA LYS A 172 9.19 13.55 -25.13
C LYS A 172 8.69 14.68 -24.23
N GLY A 173 7.58 15.32 -24.61
CA GLY A 173 6.94 16.37 -23.82
C GLY A 173 6.44 15.84 -22.47
N LEU A 174 5.76 14.68 -22.47
CA LEU A 174 5.29 14.02 -21.25
C LEU A 174 6.44 13.61 -20.33
N GLU A 175 7.55 13.11 -20.88
CA GLU A 175 8.75 12.79 -20.10
C GLU A 175 9.37 14.03 -19.46
N ALA A 176 9.47 15.13 -20.19
CA ALA A 176 9.97 16.40 -19.66
C ALA A 176 9.04 16.97 -18.58
N PHE A 177 7.74 16.94 -18.83
CA PHE A 177 6.72 17.37 -17.88
C PHE A 177 6.78 16.56 -16.59
N ASN A 178 6.82 15.22 -16.68
CA ASN A 178 6.92 14.35 -15.50
C ASN A 178 8.16 14.67 -14.66
N ARG A 179 9.33 14.86 -15.30
CA ARG A 179 10.56 15.25 -14.60
C ARG A 179 10.41 16.56 -13.84
N GLU A 180 9.83 17.60 -14.45
CA GLU A 180 9.62 18.89 -13.78
C GLU A 180 8.58 18.81 -12.66
N LEU A 181 7.54 18.00 -12.83
CA LEU A 181 6.51 17.80 -11.83
C LEU A 181 7.07 17.10 -10.59
N LEU A 182 7.90 16.06 -10.77
CA LEU A 182 8.58 15.39 -9.67
C LEU A 182 9.53 16.34 -8.92
N LYS A 183 10.28 17.20 -9.63
CA LYS A 183 11.13 18.22 -8.99
C LYS A 183 10.30 19.22 -8.18
N SER A 184 9.15 19.65 -8.70
CA SER A 184 8.25 20.57 -8.00
C SER A 184 7.70 19.94 -6.72
N ILE A 185 7.24 18.68 -6.80
CA ILE A 185 6.75 17.93 -5.63
C ILE A 185 7.86 17.81 -4.56
N ASP A 186 9.06 17.41 -4.96
CA ASP A 186 10.20 17.28 -4.05
C ASP A 186 10.57 18.63 -3.38
N THR A 187 10.43 19.74 -4.10
CA THR A 187 10.63 21.08 -3.55
C THR A 187 9.55 21.45 -2.52
N MET A 188 8.28 21.09 -2.80
CA MET A 188 7.17 21.33 -1.87
C MET A 188 7.33 20.50 -0.59
N THR A 189 7.64 19.20 -0.71
CA THR A 189 7.83 18.31 0.45
C THR A 189 8.99 18.78 1.33
N ARG A 190 10.10 19.23 0.74
CA ARG A 190 11.23 19.78 1.51
C ARG A 190 10.89 21.10 2.21
N SER A 191 10.01 21.91 1.61
CA SER A 191 9.56 23.18 2.22
C SER A 191 8.66 22.92 3.43
N GLU A 192 7.79 21.90 3.35
CA GLU A 192 6.95 21.48 4.48
C GLU A 192 7.78 20.89 5.63
N GLU A 193 8.76 20.03 5.33
CA GLU A 193 9.69 19.46 6.33
C GLU A 193 10.57 20.54 7.00
N GLY A 194 11.01 21.55 6.25
CA GLY A 194 11.76 22.68 6.80
C GLY A 194 10.94 23.59 7.71
N THR A 195 9.62 23.59 7.58
CA THR A 195 8.71 24.41 8.39
C THR A 195 8.24 23.68 9.66
N ALA A 196 8.16 22.34 9.63
CA ALA A 196 7.81 21.52 10.80
C ALA A 196 8.95 21.33 11.83
N GLY A 197 10.17 21.81 11.51
CA GLY A 197 11.37 21.61 12.33
C GLY A 197 11.76 22.78 13.24
N GLN A 198 10.94 23.83 13.36
CA GLN A 198 11.24 24.98 14.21
C GLN A 198 10.33 24.99 15.45
N PRO A 199 10.75 24.36 16.56
CA PRO A 199 10.07 24.50 17.84
C PRO A 199 10.39 25.88 18.43
N ASP A 200 9.35 26.65 18.74
CA ASP A 200 9.41 27.74 19.73
C ASP A 200 9.54 27.18 21.16
#